data_AF-H9BZN0-F1
#
_entry.id   AF-H9BZN0-F1
#
_cell.length_a   1.000
_cell.length_b   1.000
_cell.length_c   1.000
_cell.angle_alpha   90.00
_cell.angle_beta   90.00
_cell.angle_gamma   90.00
#
_symmetry.space_group_name_H-M   'P 1'
#
loop_
_entity.id
_entity.type
_entity.pdbx_description
1 polymer ?
#
loop_
_entity_poly.entity_id
_entity_poly.type
_entity_poly.pdbx_seq_one_letter_code
_entity_poly.pdbx_strand_id
1 'polypeptide(L)'
;LYGNFGQGFKQKQKARGTKFGLSIGGWTLSDKFSSIASTETGRRTFAKSSVKLMLDLGLDFLDIDWEYPVQGGNDSPPVPHRPDDIQNYVLLLSAIRDEFKTLPWKAELSVASPAGPDNYRHW
;
A
#
# COMPACT_ATOMS: atom_id res chain seq x y z
N LEU A 1 14.18 -18.04 -0.45
CA LEU A 1 13.77 -17.01 0.52
C LEU A 1 14.13 -17.43 1.93
N TYR A 2 14.70 -16.51 2.71
CA TYR A 2 15.07 -16.71 4.13
C TYR A 2 14.33 -15.71 5.01
N GLY A 3 14.60 -15.70 6.31
CA GLY A 3 13.99 -14.76 7.26
C GLY A 3 12.46 -14.88 7.35
N ASN A 4 11.79 -13.76 7.67
CA ASN A 4 10.35 -13.73 7.89
C ASN A 4 9.55 -14.21 6.67
N PHE A 5 9.95 -13.81 5.46
CA PHE A 5 9.28 -14.26 4.23
C PHE A 5 9.45 -15.77 3.99
N GLY A 6 10.64 -16.32 4.28
CA GLY A 6 10.86 -17.77 4.23
C GLY A 6 10.01 -18.53 5.24
N GLN A 7 9.79 -17.97 6.44
CA GLN A 7 8.89 -18.55 7.44
C GLN A 7 7.42 -18.43 7.00
N GLY A 8 7.00 -17.29 6.45
CA GLY A 8 5.66 -17.12 5.88
C GLY A 8 5.36 -18.14 4.80
N PHE A 9 6.30 -18.40 3.90
CA PHE A 9 6.17 -19.44 2.88
C PHE A 9 5.96 -20.84 3.49
N LYS A 10 6.73 -21.21 4.52
CA LYS A 10 6.53 -22.48 5.24
C LYS A 10 5.15 -22.57 5.90
N GLN A 11 4.62 -21.46 6.41
CA GLN A 11 3.27 -21.43 7.00
C GLN A 11 2.20 -21.63 5.93
N LYS A 12 2.32 -20.99 4.76
CA LYS A 12 1.41 -21.19 3.61
C LYS A 12 1.32 -22.65 3.17
N GLN A 13 2.42 -23.40 3.24
CA GLN A 13 2.41 -24.83 2.89
C GLN A 13 1.60 -25.68 3.88
N LYS A 14 1.61 -25.31 5.18
CA LYS A 14 0.89 -26.01 6.24
C LYS A 14 -0.60 -25.63 6.29
N ALA A 15 -0.90 -24.36 6.08
CA ALA A 15 -2.25 -23.80 6.12
C ALA A 15 -2.52 -23.03 4.82
N ARG A 16 -3.03 -23.74 3.81
CA ARG A 16 -3.22 -23.19 2.44
C ARG A 16 -4.23 -22.05 2.34
N GLY A 17 -5.02 -21.79 3.39
CA GLY A 17 -5.94 -20.65 3.47
C GLY A 17 -5.30 -19.35 3.99
N THR A 18 -4.09 -19.41 4.54
CA THR A 18 -3.42 -18.24 5.11
C THR A 18 -2.81 -17.38 4.00
N LYS A 19 -3.13 -16.09 3.99
CA LYS A 19 -2.56 -15.10 3.08
C LYS A 19 -1.51 -14.24 3.79
N PHE A 20 -0.46 -13.88 3.07
CA PHE A 20 0.58 -12.97 3.54
C PHE A 20 0.67 -11.80 2.57
N GLY A 21 0.58 -10.58 3.07
CA GLY A 21 0.63 -9.37 2.25
C GLY A 21 1.84 -8.50 2.56
N LEU A 22 2.05 -7.52 1.69
CA LEU A 22 3.00 -6.44 1.91
C LEU A 22 2.22 -5.18 2.28
N SER A 23 2.33 -4.76 3.54
CA SER A 23 1.87 -3.44 3.97
C SER A 23 2.97 -2.41 3.71
N ILE A 24 2.62 -1.33 3.02
CA ILE A 24 3.52 -0.26 2.62
C ILE A 24 3.06 1.02 3.30
N GLY A 25 3.96 1.66 4.04
CA GLY A 25 3.66 2.88 4.80
C GLY A 25 3.70 2.65 6.31
N GLY A 26 2.61 3.02 6.97
CA GLY A 26 2.47 3.15 8.40
C GLY A 26 2.93 4.52 8.90
N TRP A 27 2.76 4.72 10.20
CA TRP A 27 3.05 5.97 10.90
C TRP A 27 4.35 6.67 10.46
N THR A 28 5.48 5.97 10.47
CA THR A 28 6.80 6.59 10.23
C THR A 28 7.27 6.60 8.78
N LEU A 29 6.58 5.91 7.86
CA LEU A 29 6.99 5.75 6.45
C LEU A 29 5.95 6.29 5.46
N SER A 30 5.04 7.13 5.95
CA SER A 30 4.01 7.78 5.11
C SER A 30 4.49 9.07 4.44
N ASP A 31 5.68 9.56 4.76
CA ASP A 31 6.22 10.86 4.34
C ASP A 31 6.46 10.99 2.82
N LYS A 32 6.43 9.87 2.08
CA LYS A 32 6.60 9.86 0.61
C LYS A 32 5.30 9.81 -0.17
N PHE A 33 4.18 9.43 0.45
CA PHE A 33 2.97 9.11 -0.31
C PHE A 33 2.39 10.30 -1.07
N SER A 34 2.27 11.47 -0.45
CA SER A 34 1.68 12.64 -1.13
C SER A 34 2.45 12.98 -2.41
N SER A 35 3.79 12.92 -2.38
CA SER A 35 4.61 13.14 -3.57
C SER A 35 4.47 12.03 -4.61
N ILE A 36 4.49 10.76 -4.19
CA ILE A 36 4.28 9.61 -5.08
C ILE A 36 2.92 9.69 -5.79
N ALA A 37 1.87 10.00 -5.04
CA ALA A 37 0.48 9.98 -5.50
C ALA A 37 0.14 11.17 -6.42
N SER A 38 0.81 12.32 -6.24
CA SER A 38 0.51 13.57 -6.96
C SER A 38 0.74 13.56 -8.47
N THR A 39 1.42 12.56 -9.03
CA THR A 39 1.68 12.49 -10.48
C THR A 39 1.33 11.12 -11.04
N GLU A 40 0.89 11.07 -12.30
CA GLU A 40 0.60 9.79 -12.98
C GLU A 40 1.84 8.89 -13.03
N THR A 41 3.00 9.46 -13.40
CA THR A 41 4.27 8.72 -13.45
C THR A 41 4.65 8.14 -12.08
N GLY A 42 4.48 8.92 -11.00
CA GLY A 42 4.72 8.46 -9.64
C GLY A 42 3.81 7.29 -9.27
N ARG A 43 2.50 7.42 -9.50
CA ARG A 43 1.51 6.36 -9.24
C ARG A 43 1.81 5.07 -10.01
N ARG A 44 2.09 5.17 -11.31
CA ARG A 44 2.42 4.00 -12.15
C ARG A 44 3.73 3.34 -11.71
N THR A 45 4.74 4.13 -11.37
CA THR A 45 6.04 3.60 -10.90
C THR A 45 5.87 2.85 -9.59
N PHE A 46 5.15 3.43 -8.63
CA PHE A 46 4.85 2.80 -7.34
C PHE A 46 4.02 1.53 -7.51
N ALA A 47 2.96 1.56 -8.32
CA ALA A 47 2.12 0.40 -8.58
C ALA A 47 2.94 -0.76 -9.14
N LYS A 48 3.71 -0.51 -10.22
CA LYS A 48 4.53 -1.51 -10.87
C LYS A 48 5.60 -2.09 -9.94
N SER A 49 6.31 -1.24 -9.19
CA SER A 49 7.37 -1.71 -8.29
C SER A 49 6.82 -2.49 -7.09
N SER A 50 5.69 -2.06 -6.53
CA SER A 50 5.03 -2.74 -5.39
C SER A 50 4.50 -4.11 -5.79
N VAL A 51 3.83 -4.21 -6.95
CA VAL A 51 3.31 -5.48 -7.47
C VAL A 51 4.47 -6.41 -7.81
N LYS A 52 5.54 -5.90 -8.43
CA LYS A 52 6.74 -6.70 -8.68
C LYS A 52 7.33 -7.25 -7.37
N LEU A 53 7.49 -6.41 -6.35
CA LEU A 53 8.04 -6.82 -5.06
C LEU A 53 7.15 -7.86 -4.37
N MET A 54 5.82 -7.69 -4.41
CA MET A 54 4.85 -8.67 -3.90
C MET A 54 5.07 -10.05 -4.56
N LEU A 55 5.22 -10.09 -5.88
CA LEU A 55 5.45 -11.32 -6.63
C LEU A 55 6.82 -11.93 -6.34
N ASP A 56 7.89 -11.13 -6.34
CA ASP A 56 9.26 -11.58 -6.06
C ASP A 56 9.37 -12.24 -4.67
N LEU A 57 8.57 -11.76 -3.71
CA LEU A 57 8.53 -12.27 -2.33
C LEU A 57 7.50 -13.40 -2.12
N GLY A 58 6.69 -13.73 -3.12
CA GLY A 58 5.66 -14.79 -3.02
C GLY A 58 4.46 -14.43 -2.13
N LEU A 59 4.13 -13.13 -2.05
CA LEU A 59 3.03 -12.58 -1.26
C LEU A 59 1.72 -12.55 -2.06
N ASP A 60 0.59 -12.47 -1.35
CA ASP A 60 -0.76 -12.65 -1.88
C ASP A 60 -1.54 -11.33 -2.03
N PHE A 61 -1.12 -10.26 -1.37
CA PHE A 61 -1.85 -8.99 -1.43
C PHE A 61 -0.97 -7.79 -1.11
N LEU A 62 -1.45 -6.62 -1.51
CA LEU A 62 -0.88 -5.33 -1.11
C LEU A 62 -1.82 -4.66 -0.13
N ASP A 63 -1.23 -4.00 0.85
CA ASP A 63 -1.91 -3.15 1.82
C ASP A 63 -1.25 -1.77 1.79
N ILE A 64 -2.05 -0.71 1.61
CA ILE A 64 -1.54 0.67 1.64
C ILE A 64 -1.96 1.33 2.94
N ASP A 65 -0.96 1.68 3.73
CA ASP A 65 -1.12 2.28 5.04
C ASP A 65 -0.57 3.71 4.99
N TRP A 66 -1.27 4.59 4.28
CA TRP A 66 -0.94 6.01 4.24
C TRP A 66 -1.59 6.72 5.44
N GLU A 67 -0.76 7.18 6.36
CA GLU A 67 -1.17 7.88 7.57
C GLU A 67 -0.73 9.36 7.58
N TYR A 68 -1.56 10.33 7.16
CA TYR A 68 -2.82 10.18 6.44
C TYR A 68 -2.85 11.13 5.22
N PRO A 69 -3.68 10.85 4.21
CA PRO A 69 -3.96 11.80 3.14
C PRO A 69 -4.53 13.11 3.71
N VAL A 70 -4.20 14.25 3.09
CA VAL A 70 -4.75 15.60 3.38
C VAL A 70 -4.30 16.24 4.70
N GLN A 71 -4.23 15.51 5.81
CA GLN A 71 -3.74 16.04 7.10
C GLN A 71 -3.39 14.96 8.12
N GLY A 72 -2.61 15.34 9.15
CA GLY A 72 -2.29 14.50 10.29
C GLY A 72 -1.12 13.54 10.01
N GLY A 73 -1.00 12.48 10.79
CA GLY A 73 0.12 11.56 10.68
C GLY A 73 1.30 11.94 11.55
N ASN A 74 2.45 11.33 11.29
CA ASN A 74 3.64 11.49 12.10
C ASN A 74 4.29 12.87 11.90
N ASP A 75 4.89 13.40 12.97
CA ASP A 75 5.62 14.68 12.97
C ASP A 75 7.13 14.49 12.76
N SER A 76 7.64 13.25 12.77
CA SER A 76 9.08 12.95 12.67
C SER A 76 9.37 11.60 12.00
N PRO A 77 9.52 11.53 10.66
CA PRO A 77 9.43 12.66 9.72
C PRO A 77 7.99 13.17 9.58
N PRO A 78 7.80 14.49 9.33
CA PRO A 78 6.49 15.06 9.08
C PRO A 78 5.92 14.52 7.76
N VAL A 79 4.62 14.24 7.74
CA VAL A 79 3.92 13.79 6.54
C VAL A 79 3.55 14.99 5.66
N PRO A 80 4.03 15.08 4.41
CA PRO A 80 3.61 16.14 3.50
C PRO A 80 2.16 15.92 3.06
N HIS A 81 1.42 17.02 2.91
CA HIS A 81 0.01 16.98 2.52
C HIS A 81 -0.29 17.90 1.34
N ARG A 82 -1.33 17.55 0.60
CA ARG A 82 -1.96 18.39 -0.43
C ARG A 82 -3.48 18.29 -0.35
N PRO A 83 -4.22 19.35 -0.75
CA PRO A 83 -5.68 19.32 -0.78
C PRO A 83 -6.27 18.21 -1.67
N ASP A 84 -5.52 17.78 -2.69
CA ASP A 84 -5.90 16.75 -3.65
C ASP A 84 -5.40 15.34 -3.29
N ASP A 85 -4.82 15.15 -2.10
CA ASP A 85 -4.26 13.86 -1.69
C ASP A 85 -5.26 12.72 -1.73
N ILE A 86 -6.53 12.94 -1.35
CA ILE A 86 -7.52 11.86 -1.40
C ILE A 86 -7.86 11.45 -2.84
N GLN A 87 -8.02 12.40 -3.74
CA GLN A 87 -8.23 12.12 -5.17
C GLN A 87 -7.00 11.40 -5.75
N ASN A 88 -5.81 11.86 -5.40
CA ASN A 88 -4.56 11.22 -5.81
C ASN A 88 -4.41 9.82 -5.21
N TYR A 89 -4.88 9.59 -4.00
CA TYR A 89 -4.86 8.29 -3.35
C TYR A 89 -5.79 7.30 -4.08
N VAL A 90 -7.00 7.70 -4.44
CA VAL A 90 -7.91 6.88 -5.28
C VAL A 90 -7.25 6.54 -6.62
N LEU A 91 -6.60 7.51 -7.27
CA LEU A 91 -5.87 7.26 -8.52
C LEU A 91 -4.67 6.31 -8.32
N LEU A 92 -4.00 6.36 -7.16
CA LEU A 92 -2.90 5.46 -6.83
C LEU A 92 -3.41 4.02 -6.65
N LEU A 93 -4.49 3.85 -5.90
CA LEU A 93 -5.15 2.54 -5.72
C LEU A 93 -5.66 1.99 -7.06
N SER A 94 -6.20 2.85 -7.94
CA SER A 94 -6.58 2.47 -9.30
C SER A 94 -5.39 1.96 -10.11
N ALA A 95 -4.25 2.65 -10.06
CA ALA A 95 -3.03 2.22 -10.76
C ALA A 95 -2.53 0.84 -10.27
N ILE A 96 -2.63 0.57 -8.96
CA ILE A 96 -2.31 -0.76 -8.41
C ILE A 96 -3.30 -1.83 -8.92
N ARG A 97 -4.60 -1.50 -8.92
CA ARG A 97 -5.62 -2.40 -9.47
C ARG A 97 -5.44 -2.68 -10.96
N ASP A 98 -4.91 -1.72 -11.73
CA ASP A 98 -4.57 -1.93 -13.14
C ASP A 98 -3.44 -2.96 -13.31
N GLU A 99 -2.38 -2.87 -12.51
CA GLU A 99 -1.30 -3.87 -12.52
C GLU A 99 -1.82 -5.27 -12.13
N PHE A 100 -2.75 -5.37 -11.17
CA PHE A 100 -3.36 -6.64 -10.78
C PHE A 100 -4.13 -7.35 -11.91
N LYS A 101 -4.63 -6.61 -12.92
CA LYS A 101 -5.31 -7.22 -14.08
C LYS A 101 -4.39 -8.12 -14.91
N THR A 102 -3.07 -7.97 -14.77
CA THR A 102 -2.08 -8.80 -15.47
C THR A 102 -1.78 -10.12 -14.75
N LEU A 103 -2.24 -10.28 -13.50
CA LEU A 103 -1.95 -11.45 -12.68
C LEU A 103 -2.87 -12.62 -13.06
N PRO A 104 -2.38 -13.88 -13.03
CA PRO A 104 -3.20 -15.05 -13.35
C PRO A 104 -4.17 -15.44 -12.23
N TRP A 105 -4.31 -14.61 -11.19
CA TRP A 105 -5.12 -14.83 -10.01
C TRP A 105 -5.64 -13.49 -9.47
N LYS A 106 -6.69 -13.53 -8.64
CA LYS A 106 -7.30 -12.32 -8.06
C LYS A 106 -6.52 -11.88 -6.83
N ALA A 107 -5.64 -10.90 -7.00
CA ALA A 107 -4.96 -10.25 -5.90
C ALA A 107 -5.86 -9.30 -5.11
N GLU A 108 -5.61 -9.23 -3.81
CA GLU A 108 -6.30 -8.31 -2.90
C GLU A 108 -5.49 -7.02 -2.75
N LEU A 109 -6.21 -5.91 -2.67
CA LEU A 109 -5.69 -4.60 -2.31
C LEU A 109 -6.52 -4.14 -1.13
N SER A 110 -5.87 -3.96 0.03
CA SER A 110 -6.45 -3.36 1.22
C SER A 110 -5.84 -1.99 1.49
N VAL A 111 -6.49 -1.28 2.40
CA VAL A 111 -5.98 -0.04 2.96
C VAL A 111 -6.21 -0.07 4.46
N ALA A 112 -5.26 0.42 5.23
CA ALA A 112 -5.49 0.78 6.62
C ALA A 112 -6.04 2.21 6.66
N SER A 113 -7.18 2.41 7.30
CA SER A 113 -7.88 3.70 7.37
C SER A 113 -8.02 4.17 8.82
N PRO A 114 -7.92 5.48 9.10
CA PRO A 114 -8.13 6.02 10.42
C PRO A 114 -9.58 5.85 10.88
N ALA A 115 -9.77 5.69 12.19
CA ALA A 115 -11.10 5.70 12.82
C ALA A 115 -11.41 7.02 13.56
N GLY A 116 -10.46 7.96 13.59
CA GLY A 116 -10.63 9.28 14.22
C GLY A 116 -11.30 10.29 13.27
N PRO A 117 -12.29 11.07 13.73
CA PRO A 117 -13.07 11.99 12.89
C PRO A 117 -12.23 13.06 12.21
N ASP A 118 -11.15 13.49 12.84
CA ASP A 118 -10.26 14.49 12.26
C ASP A 118 -9.62 13.99 10.96
N ASN A 119 -9.39 12.69 10.83
CA ASN A 119 -8.68 12.12 9.69
C ASN A 119 -9.63 11.46 8.69
N TYR A 120 -10.64 10.68 9.14
CA TYR A 120 -11.55 10.01 8.21
C TYR A 120 -12.50 10.97 7.47
N ARG A 121 -12.68 12.21 7.95
CA ARG A 121 -13.51 13.22 7.27
C ARG A 121 -13.06 13.55 5.83
N HIS A 122 -11.83 13.17 5.49
CA HIS A 122 -11.23 13.37 4.18
C HIS A 122 -11.28 12.12 3.28
N TRP A 123 -11.77 10.99 3.81
CA TRP A 123 -11.91 9.72 3.10
C TRP A 123 -13.26 9.62 2.40
#